data_AF-A0A645D7H6-F1
#
_entry.id   AF-A0A645D7H6-F1
#
_cell.length_a   1.000
_cell.length_b   1.000
_cell.length_c   1.000
_cell.angle_alpha   90.00
_cell.angle_beta   90.00
_cell.angle_gamma   90.00
#
_symmetry.space_group_name_H-M   'P 1'
#
loop_
_entity.id
_entity.type
_entity.pdbx_description
1 polymer ?
#
loop_
_entity_poly.entity_id
_entity_poly.type
_entity_poly.pdbx_seq_one_letter_code
_entity_poly.pdbx_strand_id
1 'polypeptide(L)'
;MPLPVSSGAAEYPKNIYEEMRKSFDLRVIPASTIAKSLGNIRCTNIVLLGALVRAFGLEAIDWNAALSASVPPKVLEMNLKAFDAGYKFEG
;
A
#
# COMPACT_ATOMS: atom_id res chain seq x y z
N MET A 1 5.68 -19.15 -14.33
CA MET A 1 4.32 -19.28 -13.75
C MET A 1 3.76 -20.64 -14.17
N PRO A 2 2.82 -21.24 -13.43
CA PRO A 2 2.14 -22.47 -13.86
C PRO A 2 1.53 -22.30 -15.26
N LEU A 3 1.55 -23.35 -16.09
CA LEU A 3 1.02 -23.33 -17.47
C LEU A 3 -0.37 -22.66 -17.61
N PRO A 4 -1.36 -22.92 -16.72
CA PRO A 4 -2.67 -22.28 -16.80
C PRO A 4 -2.65 -20.75 -16.65
N VAL A 5 -1.69 -20.22 -15.87
CA VAL A 5 -1.55 -18.78 -15.64
C VAL A 5 -0.88 -18.12 -16.84
N SER A 6 0.16 -18.77 -17.40
CA SER A 6 0.85 -18.26 -18.58
C SER A 6 0.00 -18.32 -19.85
N SER A 7 -0.96 -19.25 -19.95
CA SER A 7 -1.90 -19.34 -21.07
C SER A 7 -3.17 -18.48 -20.90
N GLY A 8 -3.34 -17.80 -19.76
CA GLY A 8 -4.56 -17.05 -19.45
C GLY A 8 -5.80 -17.92 -19.21
N ALA A 9 -5.62 -19.24 -19.06
CA ALA A 9 -6.70 -20.20 -18.82
C ALA A 9 -7.10 -20.31 -17.34
N ALA A 10 -6.35 -19.68 -16.43
CA ALA A 10 -6.69 -19.60 -15.02
C ALA A 10 -7.60 -18.39 -14.74
N GLU A 11 -8.82 -18.65 -14.29
CA GLU A 11 -9.68 -17.61 -13.75
C GLU A 11 -9.23 -17.22 -12.34
N TYR A 12 -9.29 -15.92 -12.04
CA TYR A 12 -9.05 -15.43 -10.69
C TYR A 12 -10.20 -15.91 -9.77
N PRO A 13 -9.91 -16.44 -8.58
CA PRO A 13 -10.96 -16.91 -7.67
C PRO A 13 -11.96 -15.80 -7.36
N LYS A 14 -13.23 -16.16 -7.38
CA LYS A 14 -14.32 -15.30 -6.88
C LYS A 14 -14.24 -15.32 -5.34
N ASN A 15 -14.52 -14.20 -4.69
CA ASN A 15 -14.51 -14.05 -3.23
C ASN A 15 -13.12 -14.08 -2.55
N ILE A 16 -12.09 -13.53 -3.22
CA ILE A 16 -10.70 -13.45 -2.73
C ILE A 16 -10.61 -13.02 -1.26
N TYR A 17 -11.33 -11.96 -0.88
CA TYR A 17 -11.26 -11.41 0.48
C TYR A 17 -11.87 -12.36 1.53
N GLU A 18 -12.93 -13.10 1.21
CA GLU A 18 -13.53 -14.06 2.14
C GLU A 18 -12.59 -15.24 2.38
N GLU A 19 -11.99 -15.76 1.32
CA GLU A 19 -11.01 -16.85 1.44
C GLU A 19 -9.77 -16.42 2.20
N MET A 20 -9.25 -15.22 1.95
CA MET A 20 -8.08 -14.70 2.69
C MET A 20 -8.38 -14.51 4.18
N ARG A 21 -9.58 -14.03 4.54
CA ARG A 21 -9.97 -13.85 5.96
C ARG A 21 -10.02 -15.14 6.77
N LYS A 22 -10.17 -16.30 6.13
CA LYS A 22 -10.15 -17.60 6.83
C LYS A 22 -8.78 -17.94 7.40
N SER A 23 -7.72 -17.42 6.78
CA SER A 23 -6.33 -17.79 7.09
C SER A 23 -5.47 -16.62 7.54
N PHE A 24 -5.88 -15.38 7.28
CA PHE A 24 -5.10 -14.17 7.53
C PHE A 24 -5.94 -13.08 8.18
N ASP A 25 -5.30 -12.29 9.04
CA ASP A 25 -5.82 -10.98 9.44
C ASP A 25 -5.74 -10.03 8.24
N LEU A 26 -6.87 -9.81 7.58
CA LEU A 26 -6.95 -9.09 6.32
C LEU A 26 -7.34 -7.64 6.55
N ARG A 27 -6.44 -6.72 6.17
CA ARG A 27 -6.76 -5.30 5.99
C ARG A 27 -6.87 -4.95 4.52
N VAL A 28 -7.96 -4.27 4.15
CA VAL A 28 -8.20 -3.86 2.76
C VAL A 28 -8.05 -2.36 2.66
N ILE A 29 -6.99 -1.92 2.00
CA ILE A 29 -6.63 -0.50 1.91
C ILE A 29 -6.93 0.00 0.48
N PRO A 30 -7.81 0.99 0.28
CA PRO A 30 -8.08 1.60 -1.02
C PRO A 30 -6.97 2.59 -1.39
N ALA A 31 -5.71 2.12 -1.44
CA ALA A 31 -4.52 2.97 -1.56
C ALA A 31 -4.52 3.84 -2.82
N SER A 32 -4.96 3.29 -3.96
CA SER A 32 -5.09 4.03 -5.22
C SER A 32 -6.10 5.18 -5.12
N THR A 33 -7.17 5.00 -4.37
CA THR A 33 -8.20 6.03 -4.15
C THR A 33 -7.65 7.14 -3.26
N ILE A 34 -6.93 6.78 -2.18
CA ILE A 34 -6.25 7.72 -1.29
C ILE A 34 -5.20 8.53 -2.06
N ALA A 35 -4.37 7.87 -2.87
CA ALA A 35 -3.36 8.56 -3.67
C ALA A 35 -3.98 9.50 -4.72
N LYS A 36 -5.12 9.12 -5.30
CA LYS A 36 -5.90 9.99 -6.19
C LYS A 36 -6.46 11.22 -5.48
N SER A 37 -7.00 11.07 -4.27
CA SER A 37 -7.54 12.22 -3.51
C SER A 37 -6.45 13.20 -3.09
N LEU A 38 -5.22 12.72 -2.92
CA LEU A 38 -4.03 13.56 -2.71
C LEU A 38 -3.52 14.23 -3.99
N GLY A 39 -4.09 13.92 -5.16
CA GLY A 39 -3.73 14.53 -6.44
C GLY A 39 -2.59 13.85 -7.20
N ASN A 40 -2.08 12.70 -6.72
CA ASN A 40 -1.04 11.96 -7.42
C ASN A 40 -1.16 10.44 -7.22
N ILE A 41 -1.78 9.75 -8.17
CA ILE A 41 -1.91 8.29 -8.19
C ILE A 41 -0.56 7.55 -8.09
N ARG A 42 0.55 8.16 -8.50
CA ARG A 42 1.88 7.54 -8.41
C ARG A 42 2.35 7.32 -6.96
N CYS A 43 1.74 7.99 -5.99
CA CYS A 43 2.07 7.82 -4.57
C CYS A 43 1.34 6.65 -3.90
N THR A 44 0.60 5.81 -4.66
CA THR A 44 -0.10 4.61 -4.14
C THR A 44 0.81 3.71 -3.31
N ASN A 45 2.04 3.47 -3.77
CA ASN A 45 2.98 2.61 -3.04
C ASN A 45 3.40 3.20 -1.69
N ILE A 46 3.44 4.54 -1.57
CA ILE A 46 3.80 5.20 -0.33
C ILE A 46 2.63 5.21 0.66
N VAL A 47 1.39 5.28 0.18
CA VAL A 47 0.21 5.01 1.00
C VAL A 47 0.26 3.59 1.56
N LEU A 48 0.56 2.59 0.73
CA LEU A 48 0.70 1.20 1.20
C LEU A 48 1.85 1.05 2.21
N LEU A 49 2.97 1.74 2.00
CA LEU A 49 4.09 1.74 2.95
C LEU A 49 3.67 2.27 4.32
N GLY A 50 3.00 3.43 4.37
CA GLY A 50 2.52 3.99 5.65
C GLY A 50 1.58 3.05 6.39
N ALA A 51 0.63 2.44 5.67
CA ALA A 51 -0.30 1.48 6.24
C ALA A 51 0.41 0.22 6.76
N LEU A 52 1.44 -0.25 6.03
CA LEU A 52 2.26 -1.38 6.43
C LEU A 52 3.04 -1.06 7.71
N VAL A 53 3.71 0.09 7.78
CA VAL A 53 4.46 0.51 8.97
C VAL A 53 3.59 0.45 10.22
N ARG A 54 2.35 0.96 10.14
CA ARG A 54 1.40 0.87 11.23
C ARG A 54 0.95 -0.55 11.53
N ALA A 55 0.67 -1.35 10.50
CA ALA A 55 0.22 -2.73 10.67
C ALA A 55 1.26 -3.60 11.40
N PHE A 56 2.55 -3.36 11.15
CA PHE A 56 3.65 -4.11 11.74
C PHE A 56 4.30 -3.42 12.95
N GLY A 57 3.81 -2.24 13.37
CA GLY A 57 4.36 -1.51 14.52
C GLY A 57 5.82 -1.06 14.33
N LEU A 58 6.21 -0.71 13.10
CA LEU A 58 7.59 -0.34 12.74
C LEU A 58 7.94 1.11 13.12
N GLU A 59 7.52 1.55 14.30
CA GLU A 59 7.59 2.96 14.75
C GLU A 59 8.99 3.38 15.24
N ALA A 60 9.88 2.42 15.50
CA ALA A 60 11.26 2.71 15.92
C ALA A 60 12.14 3.31 14.81
N ILE A 61 11.66 3.32 13.56
CA ILE A 61 12.36 3.86 12.40
C ILE A 61 11.88 5.28 12.12
N ASP A 62 12.83 6.19 11.87
CA ASP A 62 12.49 7.53 11.36
C ASP A 62 12.15 7.45 9.85
N TRP A 63 10.88 7.17 9.57
CA TRP A 63 10.36 7.06 8.22
C TRP A 63 10.41 8.38 7.45
N ASN A 64 10.35 9.53 8.12
CA ASN A 64 10.48 10.82 7.47
C ASN A 64 11.91 11.02 6.94
N ALA A 65 12.92 10.68 7.73
CA ALA A 65 14.31 10.70 7.29
C ALA A 65 14.57 9.68 6.16
N ALA A 66 14.06 8.45 6.30
CA ALA A 66 14.21 7.42 5.26
C ALA A 66 13.59 7.84 3.92
N LEU A 67 12.39 8.42 3.94
CA LEU A 67 11.73 8.95 2.74
C LEU A 67 12.49 10.14 2.16
N SER A 68 13.00 11.05 2.99
CA SER A 68 13.78 12.21 2.54
C SER A 68 15.09 11.80 1.84
N ALA A 69 15.71 10.69 2.27
CA ALA A 69 16.90 10.15 1.63
C ALA A 69 16.60 9.39 0.33
N SER A 70 15.41 8.78 0.22
CA SER A 70 15.06 7.87 -0.89
C SER A 70 14.27 8.55 -2.00
N VAL A 71 13.60 9.66 -1.71
CA VAL A 71 12.64 10.31 -2.61
C VAL A 71 13.20 11.64 -3.11
N PRO A 72 13.13 11.94 -4.43
CA PRO A 72 13.59 13.21 -4.95
C PRO A 72 12.87 14.42 -4.31
N PRO A 73 13.58 15.53 -4.02
CA PRO A 73 13.01 16.68 -3.32
C PRO A 73 11.72 17.24 -3.95
N LYS A 74 11.63 17.22 -5.29
CA LYS A 74 10.48 17.71 -6.06
C LYS A 74 9.16 17.00 -5.71
N VAL A 75 9.23 15.73 -5.31
CA VAL A 75 8.05 14.92 -5.01
C VAL A 75 7.99 14.51 -3.53
N LEU A 76 8.97 14.90 -2.72
CA LEU A 76 9.09 14.49 -1.32
C LEU A 76 7.84 14.86 -0.50
N GLU A 77 7.38 16.11 -0.59
CA GLU A 77 6.21 16.59 0.17
C GLU A 77 4.96 15.75 -0.09
N MET A 78 4.71 15.41 -1.37
CA MET A 78 3.56 14.58 -1.75
C MET A 78 3.70 13.16 -1.21
N ASN A 79 4.91 12.59 -1.24
CA ASN A 79 5.14 11.23 -0.72
C ASN A 79 5.03 11.20 0.82
N LEU A 80 5.48 12.24 1.53
CA LEU A 80 5.28 12.35 2.98
C LEU A 80 3.79 12.41 3.34
N LYS A 81 2.99 13.19 2.61
CA LYS A 81 1.52 13.22 2.78
C LYS A 81 0.87 11.86 2.49
N ALA A 82 1.33 11.18 1.43
CA ALA A 82 0.84 9.84 1.10
C ALA A 82 1.18 8.82 2.17
N PHE A 83 2.39 8.88 2.74
CA PHE A 83 2.83 8.01 3.82
C PHE A 83 1.95 8.22 5.05
N ASP A 84 1.76 9.48 5.47
CA ASP A 84 0.93 9.85 6.61
C ASP A 84 -0.54 9.43 6.40
N ALA A 85 -1.09 9.60 5.20
CA ALA A 85 -2.44 9.15 4.87
C ALA A 85 -2.59 7.62 4.98
N GLY A 86 -1.58 6.87 4.52
CA GLY A 86 -1.51 5.43 4.68
C GLY A 86 -1.40 5.00 6.15
N TYR A 87 -0.51 5.66 6.89
CA TYR A 87 -0.30 5.40 8.32
C TYR A 87 -1.56 5.65 9.13
N LYS A 88 -2.25 6.77 8.91
CA LYS A 88 -3.48 7.11 9.65
C LYS A 88 -4.69 6.29 9.22
N PHE A 89 -4.63 5.56 8.11
CA PHE A 89 -5.74 4.76 7.64
C PHE A 89 -6.07 3.62 8.62
N GLU A 90 -7.28 3.63 9.15
CA GLU A 90 -7.88 2.55 9.93
C GLU A 90 -8.99 1.92 9.07
N GLY A 91 -8.80 0.67 8.67
CA GLY A 91 -9.74 -0.10 7.85
C GLY A 91 -9.36 -1.56 7.76
#